data_AF-A0A316AP95-F1
#
_entry.id   AF-A0A316AP95-F1
#
_cell.length_a   1.000
_cell.length_b   1.000
_cell.length_c   1.000
_cell.angle_alpha   90.00
_cell.angle_beta   90.00
_cell.angle_gamma   90.00
#
_symmetry.space_group_name_H-M   'P 1'
#
loop_
_entity.id
_entity.type
_entity.pdbx_description
1 polymer ?
#
loop_
_entity_poly.entity_id
_entity_poly.type
_entity_poly.pdbx_seq_one_letter_code
_entity_poly.pdbx_strand_id
1 'polypeptide(L)'
;MNGVEMSETDEDIRESLRILLSTYPGERIMRPDFGCRIRDYCFRAFDEEFKALLKDEIRRAILFHESRIDVDDILVTKPDDSDAVNVEILYTVRMTNSRSNLVFPFYINEGTDVTL
;
A
#
# COMPACT_ATOMS: atom_id res chain seq x y z
N MET A 1 -20.91 0.29 -26.40
CA MET A 1 -19.84 -0.33 -25.61
C MET A 1 -18.98 0.81 -25.10
N ASN A 2 -19.24 1.32 -23.90
CA ASN A 2 -18.43 2.39 -23.33
C ASN A 2 -17.34 1.75 -22.49
N GLY A 3 -16.20 1.45 -23.12
CA GLY A 3 -14.96 1.26 -22.40
C GLY A 3 -14.53 2.64 -21.91
N VAL A 4 -14.53 2.86 -20.60
CA VAL A 4 -13.85 4.01 -20.03
C VAL A 4 -12.37 3.77 -20.29
N GLU A 5 -11.79 4.58 -21.16
CA GLU A 5 -10.35 4.62 -21.38
C GLU A 5 -9.74 5.00 -20.03
N MET A 6 -9.12 4.04 -19.32
CA MET A 6 -8.33 4.37 -18.13
C MET A 6 -7.28 5.36 -18.61
N SER A 7 -7.42 6.62 -18.18
CA SER A 7 -6.47 7.67 -18.52
C SER A 7 -5.07 7.18 -18.15
N GLU A 8 -4.10 7.37 -19.05
CA GLU A 8 -2.67 7.07 -18.83
C GLU A 8 -2.22 7.57 -17.44
N THR A 9 -2.77 8.71 -16.99
CA THR A 9 -2.54 9.28 -15.67
C THR A 9 -2.96 8.40 -14.49
N ASP A 10 -4.09 7.68 -14.57
CA ASP A 10 -4.57 6.83 -13.46
C ASP A 10 -3.77 5.54 -13.37
N GLU A 11 -3.34 4.97 -14.51
CA GLU A 11 -2.44 3.81 -14.50
C GLU A 11 -1.04 4.20 -14.00
N ASP A 12 -0.50 5.36 -14.41
CA ASP A 12 0.75 5.90 -13.90
C ASP A 12 0.74 6.11 -12.37
N ILE A 13 -0.42 6.50 -11.82
CA ILE A 13 -0.62 6.63 -10.37
C ILE A 13 -0.59 5.25 -9.71
N ARG A 14 -1.30 4.26 -10.26
CA ARG A 14 -1.30 2.89 -9.72
C ARG A 14 0.09 2.27 -9.75
N GLU A 15 0.83 2.43 -10.84
CA GLU A 15 2.21 1.95 -10.97
C GLU A 15 3.13 2.65 -9.96
N SER A 16 3.03 3.97 -9.84
CA SER A 16 3.79 4.75 -8.86
C SER A 16 3.53 4.28 -7.43
N LEU A 17 2.26 4.05 -7.05
CA LEU A 17 1.90 3.51 -5.74
C LEU A 17 2.46 2.10 -5.52
N ARG A 18 2.40 1.20 -6.51
CA ARG A 18 3.02 -0.13 -6.40
C ARG A 18 4.53 -0.02 -6.17
N ILE A 19 5.21 0.81 -6.95
CA ILE A 19 6.64 1.06 -6.80
C ILE A 19 6.96 1.59 -5.41
N LEU A 20 6.19 2.58 -4.92
CA LEU A 20 6.36 3.16 -3.60
C LEU A 20 6.23 2.11 -2.49
N LEU A 21 5.16 1.32 -2.51
CA LEU A 21 4.89 0.29 -1.50
C LEU A 21 5.87 -0.88 -1.58
N SER A 22 6.38 -1.20 -2.77
CA SER A 22 7.37 -2.25 -2.97
C SER A 22 8.81 -1.80 -2.69
N THR A 23 9.08 -0.50 -2.55
CA THR A 23 10.44 0.00 -2.31
C THR A 23 10.68 0.25 -0.82
N TYR A 24 11.76 -0.31 -0.28
CA TYR A 24 12.17 -0.02 1.10
C TYR A 24 13.02 1.26 1.14
N PRO A 25 12.80 2.17 2.11
CA PRO A 25 13.64 3.36 2.26
C PRO A 25 15.13 2.99 2.35
N GLY A 26 15.95 3.64 1.52
CA GLY A 26 17.38 3.35 1.36
C GLY A 26 17.73 2.48 0.14
N GLU A 27 16.77 1.81 -0.50
CA GLU A 27 17.02 1.01 -1.73
C GLU A 27 17.42 1.91 -2.91
N ARG A 28 16.93 3.16 -2.95
CA ARG A 28 17.29 4.15 -3.98
C ARG A 28 18.41 5.05 -3.50
N ILE A 29 19.63 4.82 -3.98
CA ILE A 29 20.85 5.57 -3.59
C ILE A 29 20.65 7.09 -3.69
N MET A 30 20.06 7.57 -4.78
CA MET A 30 19.85 9.02 -5.02
C MET A 30 18.59 9.58 -4.35
N ARG A 31 17.76 8.71 -3.74
CA ARG A 31 16.49 9.06 -3.07
C ARG A 31 16.28 8.14 -1.86
N PRO A 32 17.13 8.21 -0.84
CA PRO A 32 17.10 7.27 0.28
C PRO A 32 15.78 7.33 1.06
N ASP A 33 15.10 8.48 1.06
CA ASP A 33 13.82 8.63 1.78
C ASP A 33 12.63 8.03 1.02
N PHE A 34 12.79 7.69 -0.28
CA PHE A 34 11.70 7.13 -1.08
C PHE A 34 11.44 5.67 -0.69
N GLY A 35 10.20 5.38 -0.31
CA GLY A 35 9.72 4.03 -0.07
C GLY A 35 8.60 3.97 0.97
N CYS A 36 8.28 2.76 1.38
CA CYS A 36 7.33 2.46 2.45
C CYS A 36 7.90 1.35 3.33
N ARG A 37 7.81 1.50 4.65
CA ARG A 37 8.27 0.49 5.61
C ARG A 37 7.26 -0.64 5.84
N ILE A 38 6.45 -0.97 4.84
CA ILE A 38 5.46 -2.06 4.93
C ILE A 38 6.09 -3.40 5.33
N ARG A 39 7.34 -3.64 4.92
CA ARG A 39 8.08 -4.87 5.25
C ARG A 39 8.43 -5.00 6.75
N ASP A 40 8.50 -3.89 7.49
CA ASP A 40 8.76 -3.91 8.94
C ASP A 40 7.59 -4.56 9.71
N TYR A 41 6.44 -4.72 9.05
CA TYR A 41 5.23 -5.31 9.62
C TYR A 41 5.09 -6.82 9.32
N CYS A 42 5.89 -7.41 8.44
CA CYS A 42 5.72 -8.80 7.99
C CYS A 42 5.78 -9.87 9.10
N PHE A 43 6.35 -9.57 10.27
CA PHE A 43 6.51 -10.51 11.40
C PHE A 43 5.68 -10.14 12.62
N ARG A 44 4.76 -9.17 12.50
CA ARG A 44 3.91 -8.73 13.61
C ARG A 44 2.61 -9.53 13.61
N ALA A 45 2.04 -9.73 14.80
CA ALA A 45 0.71 -10.30 14.94
C ALA A 45 -0.34 -9.42 14.25
N PHE A 46 -1.30 -10.04 13.57
CA PHE A 46 -2.39 -9.33 12.90
C PHE A 46 -3.45 -8.89 13.92
N ASP A 47 -3.24 -7.74 14.56
CA ASP A 47 -4.16 -7.11 15.52
C ASP A 47 -4.56 -5.69 15.08
N GLU A 48 -5.38 -5.01 15.89
CA GLU A 48 -5.83 -3.65 15.57
C GLU A 48 -4.67 -2.62 15.64
N GLU A 49 -3.65 -2.86 16.46
CA GLU A 49 -2.48 -1.99 16.54
C GLU A 49 -1.66 -2.09 15.25
N PHE A 50 -1.41 -3.31 14.77
CA PHE A 50 -0.80 -3.59 13.48
C PHE A 50 -1.52 -2.84 12.35
N LYS A 51 -2.86 -2.95 12.28
CA LYS A 51 -3.65 -2.26 11.25
C LYS A 51 -3.47 -0.75 11.35
N ALA A 52 -3.54 -0.17 12.55
CA ALA A 52 -3.42 1.26 12.75
C ALA A 52 -2.05 1.79 12.31
N LEU A 53 -0.97 1.14 12.75
CA LEU A 53 0.39 1.53 12.42
C LEU A 53 0.71 1.36 10.93
N LEU A 54 0.25 0.26 10.33
CA LEU A 54 0.41 0.02 8.90
C LEU A 54 -0.30 1.09 8.06
N LYS A 55 -1.56 1.42 8.42
CA LYS A 55 -2.31 2.49 7.74
C LYS A 55 -1.60 3.84 7.85
N ASP A 56 -1.05 4.17 9.02
CA ASP A 56 -0.32 5.42 9.25
C ASP A 56 0.97 5.47 8.41
N GLU A 57 1.74 4.38 8.36
CA GLU A 57 2.93 4.28 7.52
C GLU A 57 2.62 4.49 6.04
N ILE A 58 1.58 3.83 5.52
CA ILE A 58 1.17 3.96 4.12
C ILE A 58 0.68 5.38 3.83
N ARG A 59 -0.14 5.97 4.70
CA ARG A 59 -0.60 7.37 4.55
C ARG A 59 0.57 8.33 4.48
N ARG A 60 1.56 8.18 5.35
CA ARG A 60 2.78 9.02 5.32
C ARG A 60 3.54 8.84 4.01
N ALA A 61 3.82 7.61 3.60
CA ALA A 61 4.57 7.35 2.37
C ALA A 61 3.88 8.00 1.15
N ILE A 62 2.56 7.84 1.02
CA ILE A 62 1.78 8.45 -0.06
C ILE A 62 1.82 9.97 0.02
N LEU A 63 1.64 10.56 1.21
CA LEU A 63 1.67 12.01 1.41
C LEU A 63 2.99 12.63 0.92
N PHE A 64 4.13 11.96 1.16
CA PHE A 64 5.44 12.47 0.78
C PHE A 64 5.83 12.18 -0.68
N HIS A 65 5.29 11.13 -1.29
CA HIS A 65 5.80 10.62 -2.57
C HIS A 65 4.78 10.54 -3.70
N GLU A 66 3.48 10.70 -3.43
CA GLU A 66 2.43 10.66 -4.44
C GLU A 66 1.38 11.76 -4.22
N SER A 67 1.76 13.00 -4.56
CA SER A 67 0.93 14.19 -4.36
C SER A 67 -0.26 14.33 -5.33
N ARG A 68 -0.39 13.43 -6.31
CA ARG A 68 -1.47 13.46 -7.32
C ARG A 68 -2.81 12.95 -6.79
N ILE A 69 -2.82 12.32 -5.62
CA ILE A 69 -4.02 11.73 -5.02
C ILE A 69 -4.28 12.26 -3.62
N ASP A 70 -5.54 12.18 -3.20
CA ASP A 70 -5.97 12.27 -1.81
C ASP A 70 -6.41 10.88 -1.33
N VAL A 71 -5.85 10.41 -0.23
CA VAL A 71 -6.22 9.11 0.36
C VAL A 71 -7.53 9.27 1.12
N ASP A 72 -8.58 8.60 0.65
CA ASP A 72 -9.91 8.61 1.26
C ASP A 72 -9.96 7.61 2.42
N ASP A 73 -9.49 6.37 2.21
CA ASP A 73 -9.39 5.35 3.25
C ASP A 73 -8.32 4.30 2.93
N ILE A 74 -7.90 3.57 3.96
CA ILE A 74 -7.05 2.39 3.83
C ILE A 74 -7.69 1.25 4.62
N LEU A 75 -8.03 0.17 3.92
CA LEU A 75 -8.56 -1.05 4.48
C LEU A 75 -7.45 -2.10 4.54
N VAL A 76 -7.33 -2.77 5.68
CA VAL A 76 -6.33 -3.81 5.90
C VAL A 76 -7.08 -5.07 6.31
N THR A 77 -7.04 -6.08 5.43
CA THR A 77 -7.75 -7.34 5.61
C THR A 77 -6.79 -8.50 5.48
N LYS A 78 -7.03 -9.57 6.24
CA LYS A 78 -6.34 -10.85 6.10
C LYS A 78 -7.43 -11.88 5.77
N PRO A 79 -7.42 -12.48 4.57
CA PRO A 79 -8.32 -13.59 4.26
C PRO A 79 -8.03 -14.77 5.20
N ASP A 80 -9.09 -15.49 5.60
CA ASP A 80 -8.95 -16.73 6.36
C ASP A 80 -8.09 -17.73 5.56
N ASP A 81 -7.20 -18.45 6.25
CA ASP A 81 -6.22 -19.40 5.68
C ASP A 81 -5.18 -18.79 4.71
N SER A 82 -4.91 -17.49 4.79
CA SER A 82 -3.86 -16.83 3.99
C SER A 82 -2.74 -16.24 4.83
N ASP A 83 -1.50 -16.48 4.39
CA ASP A 83 -0.31 -15.74 4.83
C ASP A 83 -0.20 -14.35 4.19
N ALA A 84 -1.22 -13.91 3.44
CA ALA A 84 -1.25 -12.60 2.81
C ALA A 84 -2.15 -11.63 3.57
N VAL A 85 -1.67 -10.40 3.72
CA VAL A 85 -2.47 -9.25 4.11
C VAL A 85 -2.73 -8.41 2.86
N ASN A 86 -4.00 -8.07 2.66
CA ASN A 86 -4.43 -7.16 1.61
C ASN A 86 -4.55 -5.75 2.18
N VAL A 87 -3.85 -4.81 1.55
CA VAL A 87 -4.05 -3.38 1.75
C VAL A 87 -4.85 -2.86 0.57
N GLU A 88 -6.06 -2.38 0.82
CA GLU A 88 -6.83 -1.63 -0.16
C GLU A 88 -6.75 -0.13 0.16
N ILE A 89 -6.24 0.65 -0.78
CA ILE A 89 -6.14 2.10 -0.70
C ILE A 89 -7.25 2.68 -1.57
N LEU A 90 -8.21 3.36 -0.93
CA LEU A 90 -9.24 4.14 -1.61
C LEU A 90 -8.73 5.58 -1.73
N TYR A 91 -8.77 6.14 -2.94
CA TYR A 91 -8.23 7.47 -3.19
C TYR A 91 -8.98 8.23 -4.29
N THR A 92 -8.86 9.55 -4.24
CA THR A 92 -9.36 10.46 -5.25
C THR A 92 -8.19 11.09 -6.00
N VAL A 93 -8.18 10.99 -7.34
CA VAL A 93 -7.18 11.67 -8.18
C VAL A 93 -7.52 13.16 -8.24
N ARG A 94 -6.60 14.01 -7.78
CA ARG A 94 -6.83 15.45 -7.62
C ARG A 94 -7.18 16.16 -8.92
N MET A 95 -6.52 15.79 -10.02
CA MET A 95 -6.66 16.47 -11.31
C MET A 95 -8.04 16.21 -11.95
N THR A 96 -8.53 14.98 -11.85
CA THR A 96 -9.77 14.53 -12.51
C THR A 96 -10.96 14.46 -11.57
N ASN A 97 -10.73 14.59 -10.26
CA ASN A 97 -11.71 14.36 -9.20
C ASN A 97 -12.38 12.97 -9.33
N SER A 98 -11.66 11.99 -9.88
CA SER A 98 -12.14 10.62 -10.05
C SER A 98 -11.72 9.75 -8.87
N ARG A 99 -12.66 8.99 -8.33
CA ARG A 99 -12.39 7.99 -7.30
C ARG A 99 -11.86 6.71 -7.90
N SER A 100 -10.91 6.11 -7.21
CA SER A 100 -10.19 4.93 -7.65
C SER A 100 -9.70 4.14 -6.44
N ASN A 101 -9.23 2.92 -6.67
CA ASN A 101 -8.64 2.09 -5.63
C ASN A 101 -7.43 1.31 -6.14
N LEU A 102 -6.57 0.92 -5.20
CA LEU A 102 -5.45 0.00 -5.40
C LEU A 102 -5.48 -1.07 -4.31
N VAL A 103 -5.47 -2.35 -4.71
CA VAL A 103 -5.25 -3.48 -3.81
C VAL A 103 -3.79 -3.90 -3.91
N PHE A 104 -3.09 -3.87 -2.79
CA PHE A 104 -1.69 -4.26 -2.64
C PHE A 104 -1.57 -5.43 -1.65
N PRO A 105 -1.38 -6.66 -2.15
CA PRO A 105 -1.13 -7.82 -1.29
C PRO A 105 0.34 -7.86 -0.84
N PHE A 106 0.57 -8.20 0.43
CA PHE A 106 1.91 -8.54 0.91
C PHE A 106 1.86 -9.73 1.88
N TYR A 107 2.93 -10.52 1.87
CA TYR A 107 3.02 -11.72 2.70
C TYR A 107 3.51 -11.36 4.10
N ILE A 108 2.85 -11.91 5.11
CA ILE A 108 3.29 -11.93 6.49
C ILE A 108 3.78 -13.35 6.80
N ASN A 109 4.92 -13.46 7.48
CA ASN A 109 5.40 -14.74 7.99
C ASN A 109 4.95 -14.82 9.45
N GLU A 110 3.96 -15.66 9.73
CA GLU A 110 3.60 -16.01 11.10
C GLU A 110 4.69 -16.94 11.64
N GLY A 111 5.66 -16.39 12.39
CA GLY A 111 6.77 -17.13 12.98
C GLY A 111 6.39 -18.08 14.12
N THR A 112 5.29 -18.83 13.99
CA THR A 112 4.71 -19.64 15.09
C THR A 112 4.60 -21.13 14.78
N ASP A 113 5.39 -21.67 13.85
CA ASP A 113 5.47 -23.13 13.67
C ASP A 113 6.90 -23.65 13.89
N VAL A 114 7.44 -23.39 15.08
CA VAL A 114 8.51 -24.21 15.64
C VAL A 114 7.84 -25.23 16.56
N THR A 115 7.28 -26.29 15.96
CA THR A 115 6.95 -27.49 16.73
C THR A 115 8.27 -28.09 17.21
N LEU A 116 8.59 -27.92 18.51
CA LEU A 116 9.65 -28.65 19.21
C LEU A 116 9.21 -30.08 19.54
#